data_AF-A0ABD4V477-F1
#
_entry.id   AF-A0ABD4V477-F1
#
_cell.length_a   1.000
_cell.length_b   1.000
_cell.length_c   1.000
_cell.angle_alpha   90.00
_cell.angle_beta   90.00
_cell.angle_gamma   90.00
#
_symmetry.space_group_name_H-M   'P 1'
#
loop_
_entity.id
_entity.type
_entity.pdbx_description
1 polymer ?
#
loop_
_entity_poly.entity_id
_entity_poly.type
_entity_poly.pdbx_seq_one_letter_code
_entity_poly.pdbx_strand_id
1 'polypeptide(L)'
;MSPARWLLDRLTAVVELVTVRPVSLYAAAVLRIGYGLLYLTFLLREFPHREEIWGPQSPWTPALAQQLFAQTGWTSILTLSDSHVYFELCYVLAVATSVLFMLGWRTRALSCLFAVVVTSFHARAIFMTDGGDNLVLLMALYLVLTACGRRWSLDARRIRRRAARRDIPGPAEPGQTRRQLRAGRATLTTVVHNCGMFVIAAQVCFLYGSAGLYKVQGASWGAGTALHYVLNLQLFQPWPALSHFVDEHTVVIAIAGYLTVLLQVAFPFVLFGRLKYPVLVMLLAMHIGIALLMGLPLFSGSMIVADAAFLPDRFYAALPSSLRRAVLRSGLRQRASSRTTLETGSVPPQGRSEDPGRKRRCPLPDHHGDATTLRTGPER
;
A
#
# COMPACT_ATOMS: atom_id res chain seq x y z
N MET A 1 -43.03 -1.84 9.65
CA MET A 1 -42.24 -3.06 9.35
C MET A 1 -42.13 -3.87 10.63
N SER A 2 -42.38 -5.19 10.60
CA SER A 2 -42.19 -6.01 11.80
C SER A 2 -40.69 -6.20 12.09
N PRO A 3 -40.25 -6.23 13.36
CA PRO A 3 -38.85 -6.41 13.72
C PRO A 3 -38.24 -7.70 13.15
N ALA A 4 -39.06 -8.75 12.98
CA ALA A 4 -38.65 -10.00 12.35
C ALA A 4 -38.33 -9.86 10.84
N ARG A 5 -39.12 -9.09 10.09
CA ARG A 5 -38.84 -8.82 8.66
C ARG A 5 -37.61 -7.94 8.49
N TRP A 6 -37.45 -6.94 9.36
CA TRP A 6 -36.23 -6.11 9.38
C TRP A 6 -34.98 -6.94 9.68
N LEU A 7 -35.05 -7.87 10.65
CA LEU A 7 -33.94 -8.75 10.99
C LEU A 7 -33.62 -9.72 9.83
N LEU A 8 -34.65 -10.30 9.21
CA LEU A 8 -34.49 -11.16 8.04
C LEU A 8 -33.83 -10.40 6.90
N ASP A 9 -34.34 -9.23 6.52
CA ASP A 9 -33.78 -8.39 5.44
C ASP A 9 -32.30 -8.03 5.71
N ARG A 10 -31.93 -7.78 6.98
CA ARG A 10 -30.53 -7.54 7.39
C ARG A 10 -29.69 -8.80 7.26
N LEU A 11 -30.20 -9.96 7.67
CA LEU A 11 -29.50 -11.24 7.52
C LEU A 11 -29.32 -11.59 6.04
N THR A 12 -30.33 -11.41 5.19
CA THR A 12 -30.19 -11.64 3.74
C THR A 12 -29.18 -10.69 3.13
N ALA A 13 -29.20 -9.40 3.50
CA ALA A 13 -28.22 -8.43 3.01
C ALA A 13 -26.79 -8.76 3.45
N VAL A 14 -26.58 -9.25 4.68
CA VAL A 14 -25.26 -9.71 5.16
C VAL A 14 -24.83 -10.96 4.42
N VAL A 15 -25.72 -11.94 4.26
CA VAL A 15 -25.43 -13.17 3.51
C VAL A 15 -25.08 -12.83 2.06
N GLU A 16 -25.81 -11.94 1.41
CA GLU A 16 -25.51 -11.49 0.04
C GLU A 16 -24.18 -10.74 -0.04
N LEU A 17 -23.90 -9.83 0.90
CA LEU A 17 -22.62 -9.12 0.96
C LEU A 17 -21.43 -10.08 1.12
N VAL A 18 -21.60 -11.13 1.93
CA VAL A 18 -20.56 -12.12 2.19
C VAL A 18 -20.41 -13.11 1.03
N THR A 19 -21.48 -13.46 0.33
CA THR A 19 -21.47 -14.57 -0.65
C THR A 19 -21.38 -14.13 -2.11
N VAL A 20 -21.93 -12.96 -2.49
CA VAL A 20 -22.19 -12.63 -3.90
C VAL A 20 -21.00 -11.96 -4.56
N ARG A 21 -20.32 -11.02 -3.88
CA ARG A 21 -19.20 -10.27 -4.48
C ARG A 21 -18.00 -10.19 -3.53
N PRO A 22 -16.78 -10.39 -4.06
CA PRO A 22 -15.58 -10.18 -3.26
C PRO A 22 -15.37 -8.69 -2.99
N VAL A 23 -15.18 -8.35 -1.72
CA VAL A 23 -14.99 -6.98 -1.24
C VAL A 23 -13.50 -6.62 -1.26
N SER A 24 -13.17 -5.37 -1.59
CA SER A 24 -11.83 -4.79 -1.42
C SER A 24 -10.69 -5.59 -2.07
N LEU A 25 -10.89 -6.06 -3.30
CA LEU A 25 -9.90 -6.86 -4.01
C LEU A 25 -8.60 -6.11 -4.28
N TYR A 26 -8.65 -4.79 -4.46
CA TYR A 26 -7.44 -3.98 -4.63
C TYR A 26 -6.71 -3.81 -3.30
N ALA A 27 -7.44 -3.57 -2.21
CA ALA A 27 -6.85 -3.49 -0.88
C ALA A 27 -6.14 -4.79 -0.51
N ALA A 28 -6.73 -5.96 -0.75
CA ALA A 28 -6.08 -7.25 -0.53
C ALA A 28 -4.76 -7.39 -1.34
N ALA A 29 -4.71 -6.85 -2.56
CA ALA A 29 -3.49 -6.84 -3.36
C ALA A 29 -2.43 -5.87 -2.81
N VAL A 30 -2.84 -4.71 -2.29
CA VAL A 30 -1.95 -3.76 -1.59
C VAL A 30 -1.37 -4.39 -0.34
N LEU A 31 -2.18 -5.04 0.49
CA LEU A 31 -1.71 -5.72 1.69
C LEU A 31 -0.65 -6.78 1.34
N ARG A 32 -0.90 -7.61 0.33
CA ARG A 32 0.08 -8.60 -0.15
C ARG A 32 1.39 -7.95 -0.60
N ILE A 33 1.32 -6.90 -1.41
CA ILE A 33 2.52 -6.21 -1.91
C ILE A 33 3.26 -5.54 -0.75
N GLY A 34 2.54 -4.83 0.11
CA GLY A 34 3.07 -4.08 1.24
C GLY A 34 3.75 -4.99 2.25
N TYR A 35 3.09 -6.03 2.74
CA TYR A 35 3.69 -6.97 3.70
C TYR A 35 4.81 -7.81 3.09
N GLY A 36 4.67 -8.22 1.82
CA GLY A 36 5.76 -8.89 1.11
C GLY A 36 7.00 -8.01 0.95
N LEU A 37 6.81 -6.71 0.66
CA LEU A 37 7.89 -5.72 0.54
C LEU A 37 8.51 -5.36 1.89
N LEU A 38 7.70 -5.15 2.93
CA LEU A 38 8.19 -4.83 4.27
C LEU A 38 9.04 -5.97 4.81
N TYR A 39 8.55 -7.22 4.68
CA TYR A 39 9.28 -8.38 5.17
C TYR A 39 10.54 -8.66 4.33
N LEU A 40 10.48 -8.43 3.01
CA LEU A 40 11.69 -8.47 2.17
C LEU A 40 12.71 -7.42 2.60
N THR A 41 12.27 -6.18 2.83
CA THR A 41 13.15 -5.09 3.29
C THR A 41 13.76 -5.42 4.65
N PHE A 42 12.97 -5.98 5.57
CA PHE A 42 13.45 -6.46 6.86
C PHE A 42 14.55 -7.50 6.69
N LEU A 43 14.32 -8.57 5.91
CA LEU A 43 15.34 -9.58 5.64
C LEU A 43 16.60 -8.95 5.03
N LEU A 44 16.46 -8.14 3.97
CA LEU A 44 17.63 -7.52 3.32
C LEU A 44 18.42 -6.59 4.25
N ARG A 45 17.75 -5.86 5.14
CA ARG A 45 18.39 -5.01 6.15
C ARG A 45 19.16 -5.85 7.16
N GLU A 46 18.54 -6.92 7.67
CA GLU A 46 19.13 -7.79 8.69
C GLU A 46 20.11 -8.82 8.11
N PHE A 47 20.33 -8.83 6.79
CA PHE A 47 21.24 -9.76 6.14
C PHE A 47 22.65 -9.79 6.77
N PRO A 48 23.30 -8.65 7.11
CA PRO A 48 24.61 -8.67 7.77
C PRO A 48 24.61 -9.32 9.15
N HIS A 49 23.49 -9.28 9.86
CA HIS A 49 23.35 -9.74 11.26
C HIS A 49 22.54 -11.04 11.39
N ARG A 50 22.18 -11.68 10.27
CA ARG A 50 21.27 -12.83 10.24
C ARG A 50 21.71 -14.01 11.12
N GLU A 51 23.02 -14.26 11.20
CA GLU A 51 23.60 -15.33 12.02
C GLU A 51 23.48 -15.02 13.52
N GLU A 52 23.64 -13.77 13.90
CA GLU A 52 23.52 -13.33 15.31
C GLU A 52 22.07 -13.42 15.78
N ILE A 53 21.11 -13.12 14.90
CA ILE A 53 19.68 -13.10 15.25
C ILE A 53 19.06 -14.50 15.20
N TRP A 54 19.32 -15.27 14.15
CA TRP A 54 18.62 -16.53 13.88
C TRP A 54 19.52 -17.74 13.71
N GLY A 55 20.83 -17.54 13.53
CA GLY A 55 21.77 -18.58 13.20
C GLY A 55 21.98 -19.61 14.31
N PRO A 56 22.71 -20.69 14.02
CA PRO A 56 23.03 -21.74 15.00
C PRO A 56 23.88 -21.21 16.17
N GLN A 57 24.69 -20.17 15.93
CA GLN A 57 25.57 -19.55 16.93
C GLN A 57 24.98 -18.28 17.56
N SER A 58 23.67 -18.02 17.34
CA SER A 58 22.98 -16.90 17.99
C SER A 58 23.09 -17.00 19.52
N PRO A 59 23.30 -15.88 20.24
CA PRO A 59 23.25 -15.86 21.71
C PRO A 59 21.95 -16.45 22.26
N TRP A 60 20.85 -16.25 21.54
CA TRP A 60 19.63 -16.99 21.75
C TRP A 60 19.74 -18.34 21.04
N THR A 61 20.31 -19.34 21.73
CA THR A 61 20.68 -20.63 21.09
C THR A 61 19.46 -21.44 20.64
N PRO A 62 19.60 -22.32 19.62
CA PRO A 62 18.50 -23.21 19.19
C PRO A 62 17.95 -24.08 20.32
N ALA A 63 18.81 -24.53 21.25
CA ALA A 63 18.39 -25.32 22.41
C ALA A 63 17.49 -24.54 23.37
N LEU A 64 17.82 -23.27 23.65
CA LEU A 64 16.96 -22.39 24.47
C LEU A 64 15.63 -22.10 23.77
N ALA A 65 15.66 -21.89 22.45
CA ALA A 65 14.44 -21.73 21.66
C ALA A 65 13.54 -22.98 21.76
N GLN A 66 14.11 -24.19 21.66
CA GLN A 66 13.35 -25.44 21.82
C GLN A 66 12.74 -25.59 23.23
N GLN A 67 13.44 -25.16 24.29
CA GLN A 67 12.87 -25.15 25.65
C GLN A 67 11.67 -24.21 25.77
N LEU A 68 11.77 -23.01 25.20
CA LEU A 68 10.64 -22.07 25.16
C LEU A 68 9.47 -22.64 24.34
N PHE A 69 9.77 -23.27 23.22
CA PHE A 69 8.78 -23.92 22.35
C PHE A 69 8.04 -25.05 23.06
N ALA A 70 8.73 -25.85 23.89
CA ALA A 70 8.11 -26.89 24.70
C ALA A 70 7.09 -26.34 25.72
N GLN A 71 7.30 -25.13 26.23
CA GLN A 71 6.39 -24.48 27.18
C GLN A 71 5.24 -23.74 26.49
N THR A 72 5.48 -23.18 25.31
CA THR A 72 4.54 -22.27 24.63
C THR A 72 3.78 -22.91 23.47
N GLY A 73 4.21 -24.08 23.00
CA GLY A 73 3.66 -24.76 21.82
C GLY A 73 4.09 -24.15 20.47
N TRP A 74 5.01 -23.19 20.48
CA TRP A 74 5.56 -22.61 19.25
C TRP A 74 6.47 -23.60 18.52
N THR A 75 6.65 -23.40 17.21
CA THR A 75 7.59 -24.18 16.40
C THR A 75 8.26 -23.29 15.37
N SER A 76 9.47 -23.67 14.96
CA SER A 76 10.21 -22.98 13.90
C SER A 76 10.89 -23.98 12.99
N ILE A 77 10.82 -23.75 11.68
CA ILE A 77 11.59 -24.54 10.70
C ILE A 77 13.09 -24.36 10.94
N LEU A 78 13.52 -23.20 11.45
CA LEU A 78 14.94 -22.90 11.69
C LEU A 78 15.58 -23.79 12.75
N THR A 79 14.79 -24.40 13.64
CA THR A 79 15.29 -25.28 14.72
C THR A 79 15.30 -26.77 14.35
N LEU A 80 15.00 -27.12 13.10
CA LEU A 80 15.02 -28.52 12.64
C LEU A 80 16.44 -29.05 12.40
N SER A 81 17.42 -28.16 12.18
CA SER A 81 18.82 -28.52 12.03
C SER A 81 19.71 -27.36 12.45
N ASP A 82 20.77 -27.67 13.19
CA ASP A 82 21.78 -26.68 13.62
C ASP A 82 22.88 -26.46 12.55
N SER A 83 22.68 -26.99 11.34
CA SER A 83 23.63 -26.80 10.23
C SER A 83 23.57 -25.37 9.69
N HIS A 84 24.73 -24.72 9.57
CA HIS A 84 24.85 -23.41 8.94
C HIS A 84 24.31 -23.42 7.49
N VAL A 85 24.58 -24.49 6.73
CA VAL A 85 24.07 -24.62 5.36
C VAL A 85 22.54 -24.69 5.35
N TYR A 86 21.94 -25.39 6.31
CA TYR A 86 20.49 -25.46 6.44
C TYR A 86 19.89 -24.09 6.72
N PHE A 87 20.47 -23.36 7.68
CA PHE A 87 20.05 -21.99 8.01
C PHE A 87 20.10 -21.06 6.79
N GLU A 88 21.22 -21.04 6.06
CA GLU A 88 21.37 -20.20 4.85
C GLU A 88 20.35 -20.56 3.77
N LEU A 89 20.05 -21.84 3.59
CA LEU A 89 18.99 -22.27 2.66
C LEU A 89 17.61 -21.78 3.11
N CYS A 90 17.28 -21.88 4.41
CA CYS A 90 16.05 -21.34 4.96
C CYS A 90 15.95 -19.81 4.77
N TYR A 91 17.07 -19.11 4.94
CA TYR A 91 17.15 -17.66 4.77
C TYR A 91 16.94 -17.24 3.32
N VAL A 92 17.65 -17.86 2.37
CA VAL A 92 17.47 -17.62 0.93
C VAL A 92 16.04 -17.96 0.50
N LEU A 93 15.48 -19.04 1.04
CA LEU A 93 14.08 -19.40 0.80
C LEU A 93 13.12 -18.34 1.33
N ALA A 94 13.38 -17.73 2.48
CA ALA A 94 12.56 -16.66 3.04
C ALA A 94 12.57 -15.42 2.14
N VAL A 95 13.74 -15.00 1.65
CA VAL A 95 13.90 -13.89 0.69
C VAL A 95 13.16 -14.20 -0.61
N ALA A 96 13.38 -15.37 -1.20
CA ALA A 96 12.73 -15.78 -2.43
C ALA A 96 11.20 -15.86 -2.28
N THR A 97 10.72 -16.40 -1.16
CA THR A 97 9.28 -16.48 -0.84
C THR A 97 8.67 -15.09 -0.75
N SER A 98 9.34 -14.15 -0.08
CA SER A 98 8.88 -12.76 0.05
C SER A 98 8.76 -12.06 -1.30
N VAL A 99 9.76 -12.22 -2.17
CA VAL A 99 9.74 -11.68 -3.55
C VAL A 99 8.59 -12.29 -4.35
N LEU A 100 8.47 -13.62 -4.38
CA LEU A 100 7.47 -14.29 -5.20
C LEU A 100 6.04 -14.04 -4.68
N PHE A 101 5.86 -13.92 -3.36
CA PHE A 101 4.59 -13.52 -2.73
C PHE A 101 4.22 -12.08 -3.07
N MET A 102 5.18 -11.14 -2.99
CA MET A 102 5.03 -9.74 -3.41
C MET A 102 4.71 -9.59 -4.91
N LEU A 103 5.21 -10.49 -5.76
CA LEU A 103 4.85 -10.53 -7.19
C LEU A 103 3.50 -11.24 -7.46
N GLY A 104 3.03 -12.05 -6.51
CA GLY A 104 1.78 -12.78 -6.61
C GLY A 104 1.87 -13.93 -7.62
N TRP A 105 2.96 -14.69 -7.55
CA TRP A 105 3.16 -15.92 -8.29
C TRP A 105 2.65 -17.11 -7.48
N ARG A 106 1.74 -17.92 -8.03
CA ARG A 106 1.09 -19.03 -7.32
C ARG A 106 0.61 -18.62 -5.92
N THR A 107 -0.09 -17.48 -5.87
CA THR A 107 -0.39 -16.69 -4.67
C THR A 107 -0.98 -17.51 -3.53
N ARG A 108 -1.78 -18.54 -3.80
CA ARG A 108 -2.36 -19.42 -2.78
C ARG A 108 -1.33 -20.29 -2.06
N ALA A 109 -0.39 -20.88 -2.80
CA ALA A 109 0.67 -21.67 -2.21
C ALA A 109 1.67 -20.76 -1.49
N LEU A 110 2.01 -19.63 -2.12
CA LEU A 110 2.96 -18.69 -1.54
C LEU A 110 2.43 -17.88 -0.37
N SER A 111 1.12 -17.66 -0.24
CA SER A 111 0.57 -17.07 0.99
C SER A 111 0.79 -18.01 2.18
N CYS A 112 0.57 -19.32 2.00
CA CYS A 112 0.82 -20.29 3.06
C CYS A 112 2.30 -20.40 3.38
N LEU A 113 3.16 -20.50 2.35
CA LEU A 113 4.61 -20.57 2.55
C LEU A 113 5.14 -19.29 3.21
N PHE A 114 4.68 -18.12 2.80
CA PHE A 114 5.03 -16.84 3.40
C PHE A 114 4.62 -16.78 4.87
N ALA A 115 3.40 -17.21 5.20
CA ALA A 115 2.95 -17.30 6.60
C ALA A 115 3.85 -18.22 7.43
N VAL A 116 4.19 -19.41 6.92
CA VAL A 116 5.07 -20.36 7.59
C VAL A 116 6.48 -19.78 7.81
N VAL A 117 7.03 -19.11 6.80
CA VAL A 117 8.33 -18.41 6.89
C VAL A 117 8.28 -17.33 7.97
N VAL A 118 7.31 -16.42 7.90
CA VAL A 118 7.17 -15.31 8.86
C VAL A 118 7.01 -15.86 10.28
N THR A 119 6.13 -16.84 10.49
CA THR A 119 5.95 -17.48 11.80
C THR A 119 7.24 -18.12 12.31
N SER A 120 7.98 -18.84 11.45
CA SER A 120 9.21 -19.53 11.86
C SER A 120 10.31 -18.56 12.31
N PHE A 121 10.51 -17.47 11.55
CA PHE A 121 11.50 -16.45 11.87
C PHE A 121 11.09 -15.61 13.09
N HIS A 122 9.79 -15.29 13.22
CA HIS A 122 9.27 -14.58 14.39
C HIS A 122 9.42 -15.43 15.66
N ALA A 123 9.06 -16.72 15.61
CA ALA A 123 9.23 -17.66 16.72
C ALA A 123 10.68 -17.72 17.21
N ARG A 124 11.63 -17.65 16.27
CA ARG A 124 13.06 -17.76 16.56
C ARG A 124 13.62 -16.47 17.16
N ALA A 125 13.02 -15.31 16.93
CA ALA A 125 13.49 -13.99 17.40
C ALA A 125 12.49 -13.29 18.36
N ILE A 126 11.69 -14.04 19.11
CA ILE A 126 10.58 -13.52 19.92
C ILE A 126 10.92 -12.37 20.90
N PHE A 127 12.17 -12.27 21.34
CA PHE A 127 12.63 -11.20 22.25
C PHE A 127 13.12 -9.94 21.54
N MET A 128 13.35 -10.00 20.22
CA MET A 128 13.88 -8.89 19.42
C MET A 128 12.79 -8.22 18.56
N THR A 129 11.53 -8.61 18.73
CA THR A 129 10.41 -8.12 17.92
C THR A 129 9.70 -6.94 18.55
N ASP A 130 9.08 -6.10 17.72
CA ASP A 130 8.19 -5.02 18.14
C ASP A 130 6.71 -5.28 17.78
N GLY A 131 5.83 -4.31 18.06
CA GLY A 131 4.40 -4.40 17.73
C GLY A 131 4.11 -4.54 16.23
N GLY A 132 5.01 -4.09 15.38
CA GLY A 132 4.93 -4.14 13.93
C GLY A 132 5.21 -5.54 13.41
N ASP A 133 6.18 -6.25 13.99
CA ASP A 133 6.45 -7.65 13.68
C ASP A 133 5.26 -8.55 14.03
N ASN A 134 4.62 -8.28 15.18
CA ASN A 134 3.38 -8.95 15.59
C ASN A 134 2.27 -8.72 14.55
N LEU A 135 2.15 -7.49 14.04
CA LEU A 135 1.18 -7.19 12.99
C LEU A 135 1.50 -7.90 11.68
N VAL A 136 2.76 -7.93 11.25
CA VAL A 136 3.20 -8.66 10.05
C VAL A 136 2.88 -10.15 10.18
N LEU A 137 3.13 -10.76 11.33
CA LEU A 137 2.79 -12.15 11.63
C LEU A 137 1.29 -12.42 11.45
N LEU A 138 0.45 -11.64 12.12
CA LEU A 138 -1.01 -11.79 12.02
C LEU A 138 -1.49 -11.60 10.58
N MET A 139 -0.95 -10.61 9.88
CA MET A 139 -1.35 -10.28 8.51
C MET A 139 -0.89 -11.34 7.51
N ALA A 140 0.29 -11.94 7.72
CA ALA A 140 0.75 -13.08 6.92
C ALA A 140 -0.22 -14.26 7.04
N LEU A 141 -0.69 -14.57 8.26
CA LEU A 141 -1.70 -15.61 8.51
C LEU A 141 -3.06 -15.27 7.88
N TYR A 142 -3.55 -14.04 8.06
CA TYR A 142 -4.86 -13.64 7.52
C TYR A 142 -4.87 -13.59 6.00
N LEU A 143 -3.76 -13.19 5.37
CA LEU A 143 -3.66 -13.11 3.91
C LEU A 143 -3.85 -14.47 3.22
N VAL A 144 -3.58 -15.60 3.90
CA VAL A 144 -3.88 -16.95 3.41
C VAL A 144 -5.35 -17.12 3.06
N LEU A 145 -6.23 -16.54 3.88
CA LEU A 145 -7.69 -16.60 3.70
C LEU A 145 -8.15 -15.68 2.56
N THR A 146 -7.38 -14.64 2.24
CA THR A 146 -7.77 -13.63 1.25
C THR A 146 -7.48 -14.05 -0.20
N ALA A 147 -8.28 -13.57 -1.15
CA ALA A 147 -8.02 -13.72 -2.57
C ALA A 147 -7.06 -12.63 -3.12
N CYS A 148 -5.97 -12.33 -2.39
CA CYS A 148 -5.01 -11.25 -2.67
C CYS A 148 -4.25 -11.39 -4.01
N GLY A 149 -4.37 -12.54 -4.68
CA GLY A 149 -3.85 -12.80 -6.02
C GLY A 149 -4.79 -12.44 -7.18
N ARG A 150 -6.01 -11.93 -6.93
CA ARG A 150 -6.97 -11.60 -8.01
C ARG A 150 -6.67 -10.28 -8.74
N ARG A 151 -5.90 -9.37 -8.11
CA ARG A 151 -5.50 -8.07 -8.66
C ARG A 151 -3.99 -7.86 -8.44
N TRP A 152 -3.37 -7.08 -9.34
CA TRP A 152 -1.96 -6.69 -9.31
C TRP A 152 -0.96 -7.84 -9.03
N SER A 153 -1.20 -9.01 -9.61
CA SER A 153 -0.38 -10.21 -9.44
C SER A 153 -0.01 -10.83 -10.79
N LEU A 154 1.08 -11.61 -10.80
CA LEU A 154 1.45 -12.44 -11.96
C LEU A 154 0.38 -13.48 -12.29
N ASP A 155 -0.30 -14.04 -11.29
CA ASP A 155 -1.42 -14.97 -11.49
C ASP A 155 -2.60 -14.31 -12.20
N ALA A 156 -3.01 -13.11 -11.79
CA ALA A 156 -4.08 -12.36 -12.44
C ALA A 156 -3.73 -12.03 -13.90
N ARG A 157 -2.47 -11.65 -14.16
CA ARG A 157 -1.96 -11.43 -15.52
C ARG A 157 -2.03 -12.70 -16.37
N ARG A 158 -1.62 -13.85 -15.80
CA ARG A 158 -1.66 -15.15 -16.47
C ARG A 158 -3.09 -15.57 -16.83
N ILE A 159 -4.03 -15.41 -15.91
CA ILE A 159 -5.45 -15.72 -16.15
C ILE A 159 -6.02 -14.84 -17.26
N ARG A 160 -5.79 -13.51 -17.20
CA ARG A 160 -6.26 -12.58 -18.26
C ARG A 160 -5.71 -12.93 -19.63
N ARG A 161 -4.40 -13.25 -19.73
CA ARG A 161 -3.77 -13.66 -20.99
C ARG A 161 -4.31 -14.97 -21.53
N ARG A 162 -4.64 -15.94 -20.67
CA ARG A 162 -5.27 -17.20 -21.08
C ARG A 162 -6.71 -16.99 -21.57
N ALA A 163 -7.46 -16.08 -20.93
CA ALA A 163 -8.80 -15.73 -21.37
C ALA A 163 -8.80 -15.07 -22.75
N ALA A 164 -7.92 -14.08 -22.98
CA ALA A 164 -7.78 -13.41 -24.28
C ALA A 164 -7.30 -14.35 -25.42
N ARG A 165 -6.61 -15.45 -25.10
CA ARG A 165 -6.21 -16.49 -26.07
C ARG A 165 -7.32 -17.51 -26.35
N ARG A 166 -8.39 -17.50 -25.57
CA ARG A 166 -9.52 -18.44 -25.65
C ARG A 166 -10.69 -17.93 -26.50
N ASP A 167 -10.53 -16.80 -27.18
CA ASP A 167 -11.47 -16.32 -28.21
C ASP A 167 -11.46 -17.20 -29.50
N ILE A 168 -10.75 -18.34 -29.47
CA ILE A 168 -10.87 -19.43 -30.43
C ILE A 168 -11.90 -20.43 -29.87
N PRO A 169 -12.95 -20.85 -30.63
CA PRO A 169 -13.97 -21.76 -30.15
C PRO A 169 -13.35 -23.03 -29.54
N GLY A 170 -13.43 -23.13 -28.20
CA GLY A 170 -12.93 -24.27 -27.43
C GLY A 170 -14.01 -25.33 -27.21
N PRO A 171 -13.62 -26.56 -26.83
CA PRO A 171 -14.49 -27.74 -26.87
C PRO A 171 -15.66 -27.67 -25.88
N ALA A 172 -16.66 -28.52 -26.18
CA ALA A 172 -17.97 -28.68 -25.55
C ALA A 172 -18.16 -28.17 -24.12
N GLU A 173 -19.29 -27.48 -23.94
CA GLU A 173 -19.90 -27.05 -22.69
C GLU A 173 -19.61 -28.03 -21.53
N PRO A 174 -18.90 -27.62 -20.46
CA PRO A 174 -18.56 -28.52 -19.35
C PRO A 174 -19.84 -29.09 -18.72
N GLY A 175 -19.86 -30.41 -18.45
CA GLY A 175 -21.01 -31.08 -17.84
C GLY A 175 -21.52 -30.43 -16.55
N GLN A 176 -22.82 -30.56 -16.28
CA GLN A 176 -23.55 -29.85 -15.22
C GLN A 176 -22.87 -29.95 -13.85
N THR A 177 -22.41 -31.14 -13.46
CA THR A 177 -21.69 -31.38 -12.20
C THR A 177 -20.40 -30.55 -12.09
N ARG A 178 -19.63 -30.43 -13.18
CA ARG A 178 -18.40 -29.61 -13.19
C ARG A 178 -18.72 -28.12 -13.05
N ARG A 179 -19.86 -27.65 -13.56
CA ARG A 179 -20.32 -26.26 -13.34
C ARG A 179 -20.68 -26.02 -11.88
N GLN A 180 -21.46 -26.93 -11.28
CA GLN A 180 -21.87 -26.84 -9.88
C GLN A 180 -20.65 -26.83 -8.95
N LEU A 181 -19.69 -27.73 -9.15
CA LEU A 181 -18.44 -27.75 -8.36
C LEU A 181 -17.62 -26.45 -8.52
N ARG A 182 -17.54 -25.89 -9.73
CA ARG A 182 -16.86 -24.61 -9.98
C ARG A 182 -17.58 -23.44 -9.32
N ALA A 183 -18.90 -23.41 -9.38
CA ALA A 183 -19.73 -22.40 -8.72
C ALA A 183 -19.57 -22.47 -7.20
N GLY A 184 -19.70 -23.66 -6.60
CA GLY A 184 -19.51 -23.87 -5.16
C GLY A 184 -18.12 -23.45 -4.70
N ARG A 185 -17.06 -23.82 -5.43
CA ARG A 185 -15.69 -23.38 -5.14
C ARG A 185 -15.53 -21.86 -5.25
N ALA A 186 -16.16 -21.22 -6.22
CA ALA A 186 -16.10 -19.77 -6.39
C ALA A 186 -16.79 -19.04 -5.23
N THR A 187 -17.97 -19.50 -4.82
CA THR A 187 -18.70 -19.00 -3.66
C THR A 187 -17.87 -19.17 -2.38
N LEU A 188 -17.36 -20.37 -2.10
CA LEU A 188 -16.51 -20.64 -0.95
C LEU A 188 -15.29 -19.71 -0.92
N THR A 189 -14.62 -19.54 -2.06
CA THR A 189 -13.46 -18.64 -2.16
C THR A 189 -13.82 -17.19 -1.86
N THR A 190 -15.02 -16.74 -2.27
CA THR A 190 -15.51 -15.38 -2.01
C THR A 190 -15.87 -15.21 -0.53
N VAL A 191 -16.55 -16.17 0.07
CA VAL A 191 -16.90 -16.16 1.50
C VAL A 191 -15.63 -16.11 2.35
N VAL A 192 -14.70 -17.05 2.16
CA VAL A 192 -13.45 -17.11 2.94
C VAL A 192 -12.63 -15.82 2.77
N HIS A 193 -12.60 -15.27 1.56
CA HIS A 193 -11.95 -14.00 1.30
C HIS A 193 -12.60 -12.82 2.04
N ASN A 194 -13.91 -12.71 1.99
CA ASN A 194 -14.65 -11.64 2.64
C ASN A 194 -14.52 -11.73 4.17
N CYS A 195 -14.58 -12.95 4.74
CA CYS A 195 -14.27 -13.19 6.15
C CYS A 195 -12.84 -12.77 6.49
N GLY A 196 -11.85 -13.15 5.67
CA GLY A 196 -10.46 -12.75 5.88
C GLY A 196 -10.27 -11.22 5.86
N MET A 197 -10.92 -10.51 4.93
CA MET A 197 -10.89 -9.04 4.91
C MET A 197 -11.56 -8.41 6.14
N PHE A 198 -12.65 -9.01 6.63
CA PHE A 198 -13.30 -8.56 7.86
C PHE A 198 -12.41 -8.78 9.09
N VAL A 199 -11.74 -9.93 9.20
CA VAL A 199 -10.78 -10.21 10.27
C VAL A 199 -9.64 -9.19 10.25
N ILE A 200 -9.09 -8.88 9.08
CA ILE A 200 -8.06 -7.84 8.93
C ILE A 200 -8.58 -6.47 9.42
N ALA A 201 -9.78 -6.07 8.98
CA ALA A 201 -10.36 -4.80 9.40
C ALA A 201 -10.61 -4.75 10.92
N ALA A 202 -11.19 -5.81 11.49
CA ALA A 202 -11.42 -5.94 12.92
C ALA A 202 -10.11 -5.90 13.71
N GLN A 203 -9.07 -6.61 13.25
CA GLN A 203 -7.76 -6.60 13.90
C GLN A 203 -7.18 -5.19 13.99
N VAL A 204 -7.25 -4.41 12.90
CA VAL A 204 -6.75 -3.03 12.91
C VAL A 204 -7.58 -2.13 13.83
N CYS A 205 -8.90 -2.32 13.88
CA CYS A 205 -9.76 -1.63 14.85
C CYS A 205 -9.38 -1.96 16.30
N PHE A 206 -9.17 -3.24 16.61
CA PHE A 206 -8.76 -3.67 17.94
C PHE A 206 -7.38 -3.13 18.30
N LEU A 207 -6.44 -3.15 17.35
CA LEU A 207 -5.10 -2.62 17.54
C LEU A 207 -5.14 -1.13 17.91
N TYR A 208 -5.81 -0.29 17.11
CA TYR A 208 -5.91 1.13 17.42
C TYR A 208 -6.74 1.41 18.68
N GLY A 209 -7.89 0.76 18.83
CA GLY A 209 -8.77 0.96 19.98
C GLY A 209 -8.07 0.60 21.30
N SER A 210 -7.40 -0.55 21.35
CA SER A 210 -6.63 -0.97 22.53
C SER A 210 -5.43 -0.07 22.78
N ALA A 211 -4.65 0.27 21.75
CA ALA A 211 -3.50 1.16 21.88
C ALA A 211 -3.89 2.56 22.36
N GLY A 212 -5.04 3.08 21.92
CA GLY A 212 -5.60 4.36 22.37
C GLY A 212 -6.09 4.30 23.81
N LEU A 213 -6.90 3.29 24.16
CA LEU A 213 -7.42 3.10 25.53
C LEU A 213 -6.32 2.86 26.56
N TYR A 214 -5.23 2.19 26.18
CA TYR A 214 -4.07 2.00 27.04
C TYR A 214 -3.36 3.34 27.31
N LYS A 215 -3.30 4.24 26.32
CA LYS A 215 -2.75 5.59 26.51
C LYS A 215 -3.64 6.47 27.37
N VAL A 216 -4.97 6.36 27.24
CA VAL A 216 -5.92 7.10 28.10
C VAL A 216 -5.67 6.80 29.59
N GLN A 217 -5.26 5.58 29.93
CA GLN A 217 -4.95 5.16 31.30
C GLN A 217 -3.56 5.61 31.78
N GLY A 218 -2.68 6.06 30.88
CA GLY A 218 -1.30 6.41 31.20
C GLY A 218 -1.15 7.83 31.72
N ALA A 219 -0.56 8.00 32.92
CA ALA A 219 -0.38 9.30 33.56
C ALA A 219 0.40 10.30 32.68
N SER A 220 1.46 9.86 31.99
CA SER A 220 2.26 10.70 31.09
C SER A 220 1.49 11.18 29.86
N TRP A 221 0.55 10.39 29.35
CA TRP A 221 -0.31 10.76 28.24
C TRP A 221 -1.38 11.77 28.69
N GLY A 222 -1.97 11.56 29.88
CA GLY A 222 -2.89 12.53 30.49
C GLY A 222 -2.23 13.88 30.75
N ALA A 223 -0.99 13.86 31.23
CA ALA A 223 -0.18 15.06 31.50
C ALA A 223 0.41 15.72 30.22
N GLY A 224 0.27 15.11 29.04
CA GLY A 224 0.82 15.64 27.79
C GLY A 224 2.35 15.54 27.66
N THR A 225 3.02 14.81 28.56
CA THR A 225 4.49 14.68 28.60
C THR A 225 5.00 13.40 27.96
N ALA A 226 4.13 12.48 27.53
CA ALA A 226 4.53 11.19 26.97
C ALA A 226 5.49 11.30 25.78
N LEU A 227 5.23 12.20 24.83
CA LEU A 227 6.11 12.36 23.66
C LEU A 227 7.47 12.97 24.01
N HIS A 228 7.54 13.85 25.02
CA HIS A 228 8.81 14.37 25.53
C HIS A 228 9.73 13.24 26.00
N TYR A 229 9.20 12.32 26.83
CA TYR A 229 9.98 11.17 27.31
C TYR A 229 10.44 10.28 26.15
N VAL A 230 9.54 10.00 25.21
CA VAL A 230 9.84 9.13 24.06
C VAL A 230 10.94 9.72 23.19
N LEU A 231 10.91 11.01 22.90
CA LEU A 231 11.91 11.69 22.06
C LEU A 231 13.30 11.77 22.71
N ASN A 232 13.37 11.62 24.04
CA ASN A 232 14.60 11.65 24.83
C ASN A 232 15.09 10.24 25.24
N LEU A 233 14.44 9.16 24.78
CA LEU A 233 14.96 7.81 24.93
C LEU A 233 16.00 7.52 23.84
N GLN A 234 17.24 7.25 24.25
CA GLN A 234 18.36 6.99 23.33
C GLN A 234 18.05 5.90 22.28
N LEU A 235 17.28 4.88 22.65
CA LEU A 235 16.87 3.81 21.75
C LEU A 235 15.97 4.28 20.59
N PHE A 236 15.15 5.30 20.82
CA PHE A 236 14.18 5.85 19.86
C PHE A 236 14.61 7.20 19.29
N GLN A 237 15.90 7.51 19.34
CA GLN A 237 16.45 8.80 18.93
C GLN A 237 17.45 8.63 17.76
N PRO A 238 16.99 8.21 16.55
CA PRO A 238 17.88 8.02 15.40
C PRO A 238 18.57 9.31 14.94
N TRP A 239 17.93 10.47 15.20
CA TRP A 239 18.42 11.79 14.81
C TRP A 239 18.40 12.73 16.02
N PRO A 240 19.43 12.71 16.88
CA PRO A 240 19.39 13.45 18.15
C PRO A 240 19.07 14.93 18.00
N ALA A 241 19.70 15.61 17.04
CA ALA A 241 19.46 17.02 16.75
C ALA A 241 18.00 17.32 16.36
N LEU A 242 17.37 16.44 15.57
CA LEU A 242 15.97 16.60 15.15
C LEU A 242 15.03 16.37 16.33
N SER A 243 15.27 15.34 17.13
CA SER A 243 14.44 15.05 18.31
C SER A 243 14.51 16.18 19.33
N HIS A 244 15.71 16.72 19.62
CA HIS A 244 15.87 17.86 20.53
C HIS A 244 15.21 19.13 19.99
N PHE A 245 15.34 19.42 18.70
CA PHE A 245 14.65 20.55 18.07
C PHE A 245 13.12 20.46 18.21
N VAL A 246 12.55 19.27 18.00
CA VAL A 246 11.10 19.06 18.18
C VAL A 246 10.71 19.17 19.66
N ASP A 247 11.56 18.71 20.57
CA ASP A 247 11.33 18.71 22.01
C ASP A 247 11.32 20.13 22.62
N GLU A 248 12.02 21.10 22.01
CA GLU A 248 11.93 22.51 22.37
C GLU A 248 10.49 23.06 22.23
N HIS A 249 9.68 22.46 21.36
CA HIS A 249 8.30 22.86 21.10
C HIS A 249 7.29 22.04 21.93
N THR A 250 7.39 22.16 23.26
CA THR A 250 6.60 21.38 24.25
C THR A 250 5.08 21.40 24.04
N VAL A 251 4.52 22.54 23.62
CA VAL A 251 3.07 22.64 23.32
C VAL A 251 2.69 21.83 22.08
N VAL A 252 3.53 21.82 21.04
CA VAL A 252 3.27 21.10 19.79
C VAL A 252 3.30 19.59 20.05
N ILE A 253 4.28 19.10 20.80
CA ILE A 253 4.36 17.68 21.15
C ILE A 253 3.22 17.25 22.08
N ALA A 254 2.75 18.10 22.99
CA ALA A 254 1.58 17.81 23.82
C ALA A 254 0.31 17.68 22.97
N ILE A 255 0.08 18.62 22.04
CA ILE A 255 -1.04 18.56 21.09
C ILE A 255 -0.95 17.30 20.24
N ALA A 256 0.22 16.97 19.70
CA ALA A 256 0.44 15.76 18.92
C ALA A 256 0.18 14.49 19.74
N GLY A 257 0.55 14.49 21.03
CA GLY A 257 0.24 13.42 21.98
C GLY A 257 -1.26 13.20 22.16
N TYR A 258 -2.01 14.26 22.49
CA TYR A 258 -3.47 14.16 22.62
C TYR A 258 -4.15 13.78 21.31
N LEU A 259 -3.68 14.32 20.18
CA LEU A 259 -4.21 13.98 18.86
C LEU A 259 -3.98 12.50 18.52
N THR A 260 -2.82 11.95 18.87
CA THR A 260 -2.50 10.53 18.73
C THR A 260 -3.51 9.67 19.49
N VAL A 261 -3.79 10.00 20.76
CA VAL A 261 -4.78 9.26 21.57
C VAL A 261 -6.17 9.37 20.96
N LEU A 262 -6.59 10.59 20.60
CA LEU A 262 -7.90 10.84 19.99
C LEU A 262 -8.09 10.06 18.69
N LEU A 263 -7.12 10.09 17.78
CA LEU A 263 -7.18 9.36 16.51
C LEU A 263 -7.31 7.84 16.73
N GLN A 264 -6.51 7.28 17.64
CA GLN A 264 -6.51 5.84 17.92
C GLN A 264 -7.84 5.37 18.52
N VAL A 265 -8.40 6.12 19.47
CA VAL A 265 -9.70 5.80 20.08
C VAL A 265 -10.85 6.04 19.09
N ALA A 266 -10.81 7.13 18.32
CA ALA A 266 -11.88 7.49 17.39
C ALA A 266 -11.92 6.59 16.14
N PHE A 267 -10.79 5.98 15.76
CA PHE A 267 -10.66 5.24 14.51
C PHE A 267 -11.78 4.21 14.28
N PRO A 268 -12.07 3.25 15.18
CA PRO A 268 -13.11 2.24 14.95
C PRO A 268 -14.51 2.83 14.70
N PHE A 269 -14.82 3.98 15.31
CA PHE A 269 -16.13 4.63 15.20
C PHE A 269 -16.27 5.44 13.91
N VAL A 270 -15.17 5.99 13.41
CA VAL A 270 -15.16 6.90 12.26
C VAL A 270 -15.20 6.15 10.90
N LEU A 271 -14.92 4.84 10.88
CA LEU A 271 -14.82 4.01 9.66
C LEU A 271 -16.08 3.98 8.79
N PHE A 272 -17.26 4.20 9.36
CA PHE A 272 -18.53 4.13 8.63
C PHE A 272 -18.90 5.46 7.93
N GLY A 273 -18.19 6.55 8.23
CA GLY A 273 -18.47 7.89 7.72
C GLY A 273 -17.48 8.38 6.66
N ARG A 274 -17.67 9.62 6.20
CA ARG A 274 -16.67 10.33 5.35
C ARG A 274 -15.48 10.85 6.15
N LEU A 275 -15.63 10.98 7.47
CA LEU A 275 -14.55 11.36 8.39
C LEU A 275 -13.38 10.37 8.39
N LYS A 276 -13.59 9.14 7.89
CA LYS A 276 -12.48 8.17 7.73
C LYS A 276 -11.34 8.68 6.86
N TYR A 277 -11.62 9.49 5.84
CA TYR A 277 -10.57 9.95 4.92
C TYR A 277 -9.61 10.95 5.58
N PRO A 278 -10.05 12.04 6.23
CA PRO A 278 -9.15 12.91 6.97
C PRO A 278 -8.45 12.15 8.12
N VAL A 279 -9.14 11.27 8.83
CA VAL A 279 -8.51 10.45 9.89
C VAL A 279 -7.39 9.56 9.33
N LEU A 280 -7.60 8.89 8.19
CA LEU A 280 -6.56 8.09 7.54
C LEU A 280 -5.36 8.94 7.09
N VAL A 281 -5.58 10.18 6.65
CA VAL A 281 -4.47 11.11 6.31
C VAL A 281 -3.69 11.49 7.57
N MET A 282 -4.38 11.75 8.68
CA MET A 282 -3.74 12.09 9.95
C MET A 282 -2.99 10.89 10.54
N LEU A 283 -3.54 9.67 10.44
CA LEU A 283 -2.84 8.43 10.82
C LEU A 283 -1.61 8.18 9.96
N LEU A 284 -1.69 8.42 8.65
CA LEU A 284 -0.54 8.35 7.75
C LEU A 284 0.55 9.34 8.19
N ALA A 285 0.18 10.60 8.45
CA ALA A 285 1.13 11.62 8.93
C ALA A 285 1.75 11.24 10.27
N MET A 286 0.94 10.71 11.20
CA MET A 286 1.40 10.22 12.51
C MET A 286 2.41 9.08 12.34
N HIS A 287 2.13 8.08 11.51
CA HIS A 287 3.04 6.95 11.27
C HIS A 287 4.32 7.38 10.57
N ILE A 288 4.26 8.32 9.64
CA ILE A 288 5.46 8.93 9.05
C ILE A 288 6.27 9.66 10.15
N GLY A 289 5.61 10.39 11.04
CA GLY A 289 6.25 11.02 12.20
C GLY A 289 6.97 10.00 13.10
N ILE A 290 6.31 8.89 13.45
CA ILE A 290 6.91 7.80 14.22
C ILE A 290 8.10 7.17 13.48
N ALA A 291 8.00 6.95 12.17
CA ALA A 291 9.07 6.37 11.38
C ALA A 291 10.34 7.23 11.41
N LEU A 292 10.17 8.55 11.29
CA LEU A 292 11.27 9.50 11.20
C LEU A 292 11.83 9.90 12.57
N LEU A 293 10.97 10.28 13.51
CA LEU A 293 11.37 10.79 14.83
C LEU A 293 11.74 9.68 15.81
N MET A 294 11.01 8.55 15.78
CA MET A 294 11.22 7.45 16.74
C MET A 294 12.08 6.31 16.17
N GLY A 295 12.48 6.39 14.90
CA GLY A 295 13.34 5.37 14.29
C GLY A 295 12.66 4.01 14.08
N LEU A 296 11.33 4.01 13.92
CA LEU A 296 10.51 2.79 13.79
C LEU A 296 9.89 2.65 12.39
N PRO A 297 10.68 2.58 11.30
CA PRO A 297 10.15 2.60 9.94
C PRO A 297 9.37 1.32 9.57
N LEU A 298 9.78 0.15 10.07
CA LEU A 298 9.09 -1.12 9.77
C LEU A 298 7.74 -1.22 10.50
N PHE A 299 7.69 -0.81 11.77
CA PHE A 299 6.45 -0.64 12.51
C PHE A 299 5.49 0.33 11.81
N SER A 300 5.95 1.53 11.46
CA SER A 300 5.10 2.50 10.76
C SER A 300 4.67 2.00 9.39
N GLY A 301 5.58 1.33 8.67
CA GLY A 301 5.27 0.72 7.38
C GLY A 301 4.17 -0.33 7.48
N SER A 302 4.22 -1.22 8.48
CA SER A 302 3.20 -2.25 8.68
C SER A 302 1.84 -1.64 9.00
N MET A 303 1.80 -0.61 9.85
CA MET A 303 0.59 0.14 10.16
C MET A 303 0.01 0.86 8.93
N ILE A 304 0.83 1.56 8.14
CA ILE A 304 0.40 2.24 6.91
C ILE A 304 -0.18 1.24 5.90
N VAL A 305 0.47 0.08 5.75
CA VAL A 305 -0.04 -0.99 4.87
C VAL A 305 -1.38 -1.51 5.40
N ALA A 306 -1.53 -1.71 6.71
CA ALA A 306 -2.79 -2.14 7.32
C ALA A 306 -3.91 -1.11 7.08
N ASP A 307 -3.64 0.18 7.27
CA ASP A 307 -4.59 1.28 7.05
C ASP A 307 -5.08 1.35 5.60
N ALA A 308 -4.24 0.94 4.66
CA ALA A 308 -4.59 0.85 3.25
C ALA A 308 -5.79 -0.10 3.00
N ALA A 309 -6.10 -1.02 3.93
CA ALA A 309 -7.29 -1.88 3.88
C ALA A 309 -8.61 -1.09 3.86
N PHE A 310 -8.63 0.12 4.42
CA PHE A 310 -9.83 0.96 4.57
C PHE A 310 -10.05 1.95 3.43
N LEU A 311 -9.08 2.06 2.51
CA LEU A 311 -9.19 2.87 1.30
C LEU A 311 -10.13 2.20 0.27
N PRO A 312 -10.97 2.98 -0.42
CA PRO A 312 -11.97 2.42 -1.31
C PRO A 312 -11.33 1.95 -2.63
N ASP A 313 -11.84 0.85 -3.20
CA ASP A 313 -11.33 0.27 -4.46
C ASP A 313 -11.23 1.28 -5.62
N ARG A 314 -12.11 2.30 -5.66
CA ARG A 314 -12.06 3.39 -6.66
C ARG A 314 -10.76 4.20 -6.61
N PHE A 315 -10.21 4.39 -5.40
CA PHE A 315 -8.93 5.08 -5.21
C PHE A 315 -7.81 4.31 -5.91
N TYR A 316 -7.76 2.99 -5.67
CA TYR A 316 -6.78 2.10 -6.29
C TYR A 316 -6.98 1.93 -7.80
N ALA A 317 -8.22 1.86 -8.27
CA ALA A 317 -8.54 1.76 -9.68
C ALA A 317 -8.14 3.01 -10.48
N ALA A 318 -8.15 4.19 -9.84
CA ALA A 318 -7.75 5.45 -10.45
C ALA A 318 -6.22 5.63 -10.54
N LEU A 319 -5.45 4.91 -9.73
CA LEU A 319 -3.99 5.06 -9.66
C LEU A 319 -3.28 4.83 -11.01
N PRO A 320 -3.55 3.72 -11.75
CA PRO A 320 -2.87 3.44 -13.02
C PRO A 320 -3.21 4.44 -14.13
N SER A 321 -4.44 4.96 -14.17
CA SER A 321 -4.86 5.94 -15.19
C SER A 321 -4.28 7.32 -14.91
N SER A 322 -4.15 7.71 -13.63
CA SER A 322 -3.48 8.94 -13.23
C SER A 322 -1.97 8.89 -13.47
N LEU A 323 -1.31 7.77 -13.18
CA LEU A 323 0.12 7.58 -13.47
C LEU A 323 0.40 7.60 -14.99
N ARG A 324 -0.40 6.90 -15.81
CA ARG A 324 -0.26 6.97 -17.28
C ARG A 324 -0.48 8.39 -17.81
N ARG A 325 -1.47 9.12 -17.28
CA ARG A 325 -1.70 10.53 -17.66
C ARG A 325 -0.55 11.44 -17.23
N ALA A 326 0.05 11.22 -16.06
CA ALA A 326 1.22 11.98 -15.60
C ALA A 326 2.45 11.73 -16.49
N VAL A 327 2.72 10.46 -16.83
CA VAL A 327 3.83 10.06 -17.71
C VAL A 327 3.62 10.57 -19.15
N LEU A 328 2.39 10.52 -19.67
CA LEU A 328 2.08 11.09 -20.98
C LEU A 328 2.22 12.62 -20.99
N ARG A 329 1.82 13.30 -19.91
CA ARG A 329 1.99 14.76 -19.77
C ARG A 329 3.45 15.17 -19.62
N SER A 330 4.27 14.40 -18.88
CA SER A 330 5.71 14.66 -18.79
C SER A 330 6.39 14.43 -20.14
N GLY A 331 6.04 13.35 -20.86
CA GLY A 331 6.55 13.08 -22.21
C GLY A 331 6.16 14.15 -23.24
N LEU A 332 4.94 14.67 -23.18
CA LEU A 332 4.50 15.78 -24.04
C LEU A 332 5.21 17.10 -23.71
N ARG A 333 5.43 17.40 -22.42
CA ARG A 333 6.23 18.57 -21.99
C ARG A 333 7.68 18.49 -22.46
N GLN A 334 8.28 17.29 -22.36
CA GLN A 334 9.65 17.06 -22.82
C GLN A 334 9.76 17.26 -24.34
N ARG A 335 8.78 16.76 -25.10
CA ARG A 335 8.72 16.87 -26.56
C ARG A 335 8.46 18.30 -27.05
N ALA A 336 7.66 19.08 -26.31
CA ALA A 336 7.45 20.50 -26.57
C ALA A 336 8.73 21.32 -26.29
N SER A 337 9.41 21.06 -25.17
CA SER A 337 10.69 21.72 -24.82
C SER A 337 11.78 21.47 -25.86
N SER A 338 11.93 20.22 -26.33
CA SER A 338 12.89 19.86 -27.38
C SER A 338 12.58 20.48 -28.75
N ARG A 339 11.30 20.81 -29.01
CA ARG A 339 10.87 21.41 -30.28
C ARG A 339 11.12 22.92 -30.29
N THR A 340 10.93 23.59 -29.15
CA THR A 340 11.31 25.00 -28.96
C THR A 340 12.83 25.18 -29.01
N THR A 341 13.63 24.25 -28.46
CA THR A 341 15.10 24.33 -28.56
C THR A 341 15.63 24.10 -29.98
N LEU A 342 14.96 23.26 -30.79
CA LEU A 342 15.30 23.09 -32.21
C LEU A 342 14.92 24.31 -33.06
N GLU A 343 13.80 24.99 -32.78
CA GLU A 343 13.42 26.23 -33.47
C GLU A 343 14.29 27.44 -33.09
N THR A 344 14.90 27.46 -31.90
CA THR A 344 15.78 28.55 -31.47
C THR A 344 17.22 28.41 -31.98
N GLY A 345 17.58 27.24 -32.56
CA GLY A 345 18.95 26.93 -32.98
C GLY A 345 19.27 27.11 -34.47
N SER A 346 18.39 27.70 -35.28
CA SER A 346 18.57 27.73 -36.76
C SER A 346 18.35 29.09 -37.43
N VAL A 347 18.95 30.16 -36.89
CA VAL A 347 19.13 31.41 -37.65
C VAL A 347 20.63 31.77 -37.68
N PRO A 348 21.34 31.61 -38.81
CA PRO A 348 22.68 32.17 -38.97
C PRO A 348 22.57 33.70 -39.10
N PRO A 349 23.51 34.48 -38.54
CA PRO A 349 23.51 35.92 -38.72
C PRO A 349 23.95 36.24 -40.15
N GLN A 350 23.03 36.72 -41.00
CA GLN A 350 23.42 37.34 -42.27
C GLN A 350 24.00 38.73 -41.99
N GLY A 351 25.31 38.85 -42.17
CA GLY A 351 26.04 40.11 -42.15
C GLY A 351 25.61 41.02 -43.31
N ARG A 352 25.27 42.26 -42.97
CA ARG A 352 25.13 43.38 -43.92
C ARG A 352 26.49 43.70 -44.53
N SER A 353 26.52 43.86 -45.86
CA SER A 353 27.50 44.72 -46.53
C SER A 353 26.77 45.90 -47.16
N GLU A 354 27.30 47.09 -46.93
CA GLU A 354 26.87 48.38 -47.47
C GLU A 354 27.33 48.54 -48.94
N ASP A 355 26.56 49.21 -49.80
CA ASP A 355 26.83 50.56 -50.34
C ASP A 355 25.81 50.92 -51.51
N PRO A 356 25.75 52.14 -52.12
CA PRO A 356 24.49 52.91 -52.20
C PRO A 356 24.14 53.38 -53.64
N GLY A 357 23.01 54.10 -53.78
CA GLY A 357 22.90 55.12 -54.83
C GLY A 357 21.90 54.90 -55.98
N ARG A 358 20.74 55.55 -55.83
CA ARG A 358 20.10 56.45 -56.82
C ARG A 358 19.50 55.84 -58.11
N LYS A 359 18.16 55.92 -58.26
CA LYS A 359 17.45 56.96 -59.05
C LYS A 359 15.92 56.77 -59.08
N ARG A 360 15.26 57.93 -59.11
CA ARG A 360 13.82 58.24 -59.11
C ARG A 360 13.10 57.79 -60.41
N ARG A 361 11.77 57.54 -60.34
CA ARG A 361 10.67 58.49 -60.69
C ARG A 361 9.31 57.77 -60.74
N CYS A 362 8.28 58.48 -60.25
CA CYS A 362 6.84 58.26 -60.46
C CYS A 362 6.41 58.84 -61.84
N PRO A 363 5.24 58.51 -62.42
CA PRO A 363 4.00 59.21 -62.03
C PRO A 363 2.65 58.41 -62.12
N LEU A 364 1.64 58.97 -61.45
CA LEU A 364 0.17 58.79 -61.47
C LEU A 364 -0.48 59.06 -62.87
N PRO A 365 -1.84 59.07 -63.04
CA PRO A 365 -2.98 58.39 -62.37
C PRO A 365 -4.01 57.78 -63.38
N ASP A 366 -5.11 57.17 -62.93
CA ASP A 366 -6.45 57.47 -63.49
C ASP A 366 -7.64 57.01 -62.63
N HIS A 367 -8.75 57.72 -62.85
CA HIS A 367 -9.99 57.84 -62.08
C HIS A 367 -11.17 57.00 -62.65
N HIS A 368 -12.23 56.88 -61.82
CA HIS A 368 -13.65 56.49 -62.06
C HIS A 368 -14.03 55.18 -61.35
N GLY A 369 -15.09 55.10 -60.56
CA GLY A 369 -16.16 56.05 -60.21
C GLY A 369 -17.43 55.25 -59.91
N ASP A 370 -18.03 55.50 -58.73
CA ASP A 370 -19.46 55.49 -58.36
C ASP A 370 -20.40 54.29 -58.68
N ALA A 371 -21.51 54.03 -57.96
CA ALA A 371 -22.00 54.38 -56.63
C ALA A 371 -23.37 53.68 -56.43
N THR A 372 -23.76 53.41 -55.16
CA THR A 372 -25.14 53.38 -54.58
C THR A 372 -26.18 52.39 -55.16
N THR A 373 -27.12 51.75 -54.43
CA THR A 373 -28.02 52.14 -53.31
C THR A 373 -28.65 50.82 -52.78
N LEU A 374 -28.64 50.53 -51.46
CA LEU A 374 -29.73 50.75 -50.48
C LEU A 374 -31.04 49.95 -50.71
N ARG A 375 -31.34 48.96 -49.82
CA ARG A 375 -32.48 48.98 -48.86
C ARG A 375 -32.78 47.59 -48.23
N THR A 376 -32.95 47.62 -46.90
CA THR A 376 -33.97 46.97 -46.02
C THR A 376 -34.42 45.53 -46.34
N GLY A 377 -34.51 44.56 -45.44
CA GLY A 377 -34.78 44.52 -44.00
C GLY A 377 -35.09 43.05 -43.62
N PRO A 378 -35.35 42.71 -42.36
CA PRO A 378 -35.09 41.38 -41.79
C PRO A 378 -36.34 40.49 -41.65
N GLU A 379 -36.12 39.19 -41.41
CA GLU A 379 -36.84 38.28 -40.48
C GLU A 379 -36.74 36.82 -40.95
N ARG A 380 -35.97 35.97 -40.25
CA ARG A 380 -36.45 34.99 -39.24
C ARG A 380 -35.33 34.05 -38.82
#